data_AF-A0A843V137-F1
#
_entry.id   AF-A0A843V137-F1
#
_cell.length_a   1.000
_cell.length_b   1.000
_cell.length_c   1.000
_cell.angle_alpha   90.00
_cell.angle_beta   90.00
_cell.angle_gamma   90.00
#
_symmetry.space_group_name_H-M   'P 1'
#
loop_
_entity.id
_entity.type
_entity.pdbx_description
1 polymer ?
#
loop_
_entity_poly.entity_id
_entity_poly.type
_entity_poly.pdbx_seq_one_letter_code
_entity_poly.pdbx_strand_id
1 'polypeptide(L)'
;MVEDARAVHEHGTVINQQPKEREAHGALSRQEAEEVANKIIEPLYEVLRVVDGDRRPSIGFVYAKLEAAKKKICEVSPQYAHLVFDVVEDRWDRQMSRDLHMAAYYLHPAYHYTHELAYEDDLTAAFTRVVERLSRSPVQAADAIDEVNEELSGAWMAESGRVAGSDPADPNPSRVGSVDPADSNGV
;
A
#
# COMPACT_ATOMS: atom_id res chain seq x y z
N MET A 1 -31.19 -62.57 71.54
CA MET A 1 -31.47 -62.51 70.10
C MET A 1 -30.78 -61.25 69.59
N VAL A 2 -29.53 -61.40 69.15
CA VAL A 2 -29.06 -61.38 67.73
C VAL A 2 -28.71 -59.93 67.32
N GLU A 3 -27.44 -59.53 67.53
CA GLU A 3 -26.39 -59.14 66.53
C GLU A 3 -26.39 -57.60 66.31
N ASP A 4 -25.35 -56.83 66.65
CA ASP A 4 -23.95 -56.75 66.16
C ASP A 4 -23.82 -56.58 64.64
N ALA A 5 -23.34 -55.41 64.20
CA ALA A 5 -22.56 -55.24 62.97
C ALA A 5 -21.95 -53.84 62.91
N ARG A 6 -20.68 -53.80 63.30
CA ARG A 6 -19.68 -52.75 63.07
C ARG A 6 -19.31 -52.62 61.58
N ALA A 7 -18.75 -51.44 61.25
CA ALA A 7 -17.92 -51.10 60.07
C ALA A 7 -18.69 -50.80 58.76
N VAL A 8 -18.26 -49.89 57.87
CA VAL A 8 -16.88 -49.60 57.47
C VAL A 8 -16.76 -48.17 56.90
N HIS A 9 -15.56 -47.64 57.03
CA HIS A 9 -15.02 -46.40 56.49
C HIS A 9 -14.97 -46.45 54.95
N GLU A 10 -15.47 -45.45 54.24
CA GLU A 10 -15.10 -45.23 52.83
C GLU A 10 -14.91 -43.75 52.51
N HIS A 11 -13.76 -43.51 51.89
CA HIS A 11 -13.26 -42.25 51.34
C HIS A 11 -14.27 -41.60 50.39
N GLY A 12 -14.62 -40.33 50.66
CA GLY A 12 -15.33 -39.46 49.74
C GLY A 12 -14.57 -38.16 49.54
N THR A 13 -13.69 -38.18 48.54
CA THR A 13 -12.86 -37.12 47.98
C THR A 13 -13.48 -35.71 48.05
N VAL A 14 -12.67 -34.76 48.51
CA VAL A 14 -12.86 -33.31 48.35
C VAL A 14 -12.96 -33.01 46.85
N ILE A 15 -14.18 -32.85 46.34
CA ILE A 15 -14.40 -32.20 45.05
C ILE A 15 -14.25 -30.70 45.27
N ASN A 16 -12.99 -30.28 45.37
CA ASN A 16 -12.55 -28.94 45.07
C ASN A 16 -13.02 -28.67 43.63
N GLN A 17 -14.13 -27.97 43.48
CA GLN A 17 -14.51 -27.40 42.19
C GLN A 17 -13.54 -26.25 41.92
N GLN A 18 -12.34 -26.61 41.44
CA GLN A 18 -11.53 -25.70 40.66
C GLN A 18 -12.45 -25.16 39.54
N PRO A 19 -12.43 -23.84 39.26
CA PRO A 19 -13.11 -23.34 38.09
C PRO A 19 -12.51 -24.09 36.90
N LYS A 20 -13.37 -24.83 36.17
CA LYS A 20 -13.01 -25.48 34.92
C LYS A 20 -12.27 -24.45 34.07
N GLU A 21 -10.96 -24.63 33.96
CA GLU A 21 -10.12 -23.93 32.99
C GLU A 21 -10.76 -24.19 31.64
N ARG A 22 -11.52 -23.20 31.16
CA ARG A 22 -11.97 -23.19 29.78
C ARG A 22 -10.70 -23.07 28.98
N GLU A 23 -10.40 -24.11 28.20
CA GLU A 23 -9.31 -24.17 27.24
C GLU A 23 -9.21 -22.83 26.50
N ALA A 24 -8.16 -22.08 26.81
CA ALA A 24 -7.85 -20.81 26.17
C ALA A 24 -7.30 -21.12 24.78
N HIS A 25 -8.19 -21.33 23.81
CA HIS A 25 -7.84 -21.20 22.41
C HIS A 25 -7.50 -19.71 22.14
N GLY A 26 -6.21 -19.40 22.26
CA GLY A 26 -5.48 -18.38 21.49
C GLY A 26 -6.08 -16.98 21.41
N ALA A 27 -6.45 -16.36 22.53
CA ALA A 27 -6.69 -14.92 22.54
C ALA A 27 -5.33 -14.19 22.69
N LEU A 28 -5.06 -13.23 21.80
CA LEU A 28 -3.90 -12.34 21.93
C LEU A 28 -3.92 -11.69 23.31
N SER A 29 -2.78 -11.70 24.00
CA SER A 29 -2.61 -10.90 25.20
C SER A 29 -2.80 -9.43 24.87
N ARG A 30 -3.16 -8.63 25.88
CA ARG A 30 -3.36 -7.19 25.71
C ARG A 30 -2.16 -6.50 25.05
N GLN A 31 -0.95 -6.88 25.44
CA GLN A 31 0.28 -6.29 24.91
C GLN A 31 0.49 -6.63 23.43
N GLU A 32 0.22 -7.88 23.03
CA GLU A 32 0.30 -8.30 21.62
C GLU A 32 -0.77 -7.59 20.77
N ALA A 33 -1.98 -7.39 21.30
CA ALA A 33 -3.03 -6.63 20.63
C ALA A 33 -2.65 -5.15 20.45
N GLU A 34 -2.06 -4.52 21.48
CA GLU A 34 -1.55 -3.14 21.40
C GLU A 34 -0.40 -3.02 20.38
N GLU A 35 0.50 -4.00 20.34
CA GLU A 35 1.59 -4.03 19.36
C GLU A 35 1.08 -4.17 17.91
N VAL A 36 0.11 -5.05 17.68
CA VAL A 36 -0.55 -5.20 16.38
C VAL A 36 -1.27 -3.91 15.98
N ALA A 37 -1.99 -3.28 16.90
CA ALA A 37 -2.66 -2.01 16.64
C ALA A 37 -1.68 -0.90 16.23
N ASN A 38 -0.55 -0.77 16.92
CA ASN A 38 0.48 0.21 16.57
C ASN A 38 1.06 -0.03 15.18
N LYS A 39 1.35 -1.29 14.84
CA LYS A 39 1.85 -1.70 13.52
C LYS A 39 0.83 -1.46 12.39
N ILE A 40 -0.47 -1.44 12.68
CA ILE A 40 -1.53 -1.07 11.74
C ILE A 40 -1.64 0.45 11.57
N ILE A 41 -1.54 1.21 12.66
CA ILE A 41 -1.75 2.66 12.67
C ILE A 41 -0.56 3.41 12.05
N GLU A 42 0.67 2.94 12.27
CA GLU A 42 1.88 3.61 11.80
C GLU A 42 1.89 3.84 10.27
N PRO A 43 1.60 2.85 9.41
CA PRO A 43 1.48 3.07 7.96
C PRO A 43 0.43 4.11 7.57
N LEU A 44 -0.71 4.17 8.27
CA LEU A 44 -1.76 5.16 7.99
C LEU A 44 -1.30 6.57 8.37
N TYR A 45 -0.54 6.70 9.46
CA TYR A 45 0.04 7.98 9.85
C TYR A 45 1.05 8.49 8.81
N GLU A 46 1.84 7.61 8.18
CA GLU A 46 2.71 8.00 7.07
C GLU A 46 1.92 8.59 5.89
N VAL A 47 0.74 8.03 5.57
CA VAL A 47 -0.15 8.58 4.53
C VAL A 47 -0.66 9.97 4.94
N LEU A 48 -1.14 10.12 6.17
CA LEU A 48 -1.65 11.42 6.65
C LEU A 48 -0.58 12.50 6.61
N ARG A 49 0.66 12.17 6.96
CA ARG A 49 1.80 13.11 6.85
C ARG A 49 2.07 13.57 5.42
N VAL A 50 1.76 12.75 4.42
CA VAL A 50 1.90 13.12 3.00
C VAL A 50 0.75 14.05 2.60
N VAL A 51 -0.47 13.76 3.05
CA VAL A 51 -1.64 14.60 2.81
C VAL A 51 -1.47 15.99 3.43
N ASP A 52 -1.02 16.06 4.69
CA ASP A 52 -0.81 17.30 5.46
C ASP A 52 0.47 18.05 5.06
N GLY A 53 1.25 17.54 4.11
CA GLY A 53 2.53 18.12 3.72
C GLY A 53 2.39 19.41 2.89
N ASP A 54 2.41 20.58 3.54
CA ASP A 54 2.22 21.91 2.92
C ASP A 54 3.18 22.27 1.76
N ARG A 55 4.33 21.59 1.62
CA ARG A 55 5.44 22.07 0.76
C ARG A 55 5.52 21.41 -0.62
N ARG A 56 4.83 20.31 -0.88
CA ARG A 56 4.85 19.61 -2.18
C ARG A 56 3.44 19.17 -2.56
N PRO A 57 3.04 19.26 -3.83
CA PRO A 57 1.75 18.75 -4.27
C PRO A 57 1.68 17.25 -3.96
N SER A 58 0.89 16.90 -2.94
CA SER A 58 0.83 15.55 -2.39
C SER A 58 -0.05 14.61 -3.21
N ILE A 59 -0.94 15.17 -4.03
CA ILE A 59 -2.05 14.47 -4.69
C ILE A 59 -1.62 13.23 -5.50
N GLY A 60 -0.50 13.32 -6.24
CA GLY A 60 0.04 12.20 -7.04
C GLY A 60 0.81 11.14 -6.22
N PHE A 61 1.08 11.40 -4.95
CA PHE A 61 1.76 10.47 -4.04
C PHE A 61 0.81 9.78 -3.06
N VAL A 62 -0.34 10.38 -2.74
CA VAL A 62 -1.24 9.86 -1.70
C VAL A 62 -1.71 8.45 -2.04
N TYR A 63 -2.16 8.20 -3.29
CA TYR A 63 -2.62 6.87 -3.71
C TYR A 63 -1.52 5.81 -3.54
N ALA A 64 -0.32 6.07 -4.06
CA ALA A 64 0.83 5.17 -3.92
C ALA A 64 1.15 4.85 -2.45
N LYS A 65 1.09 5.86 -1.58
CA LYS A 65 1.36 5.72 -0.16
C LYS A 65 0.26 4.93 0.54
N LEU A 66 -0.99 5.12 0.15
CA LEU A 66 -2.12 4.38 0.68
C LEU A 66 -2.03 2.90 0.31
N GLU A 67 -1.72 2.57 -0.94
CA GLU A 67 -1.53 1.18 -1.39
C GLU A 67 -0.36 0.51 -0.67
N ALA A 68 0.76 1.21 -0.48
CA ALA A 68 1.87 0.72 0.33
C ALA A 68 1.46 0.49 1.80
N ALA A 69 0.65 1.37 2.38
CA ALA A 69 0.16 1.23 3.75
C ALA A 69 -0.78 0.03 3.89
N LYS A 70 -1.70 -0.15 2.94
CA LYS A 70 -2.60 -1.33 2.89
C LYS A 70 -1.79 -2.62 2.85
N LYS A 71 -0.76 -2.69 1.99
CA LYS A 71 0.13 -3.86 1.92
C LYS A 71 0.81 -4.17 3.27
N LYS A 72 1.40 -3.16 3.92
CA LYS A 72 2.00 -3.31 5.26
C LYS A 72 0.99 -3.81 6.30
N ILE A 73 -0.23 -3.28 6.29
CA ILE A 73 -1.31 -3.71 7.20
C ILE A 73 -1.69 -5.17 6.97
N CYS A 74 -1.82 -5.60 5.71
CA CYS A 74 -2.06 -7.00 5.35
C CYS A 74 -0.94 -7.92 5.85
N GLU A 75 0.32 -7.49 5.77
CA GLU A 75 1.46 -8.28 6.27
C GLU A 75 1.45 -8.42 7.80
N VAL A 76 1.05 -7.36 8.52
CA VAL A 76 0.98 -7.34 9.99
C VAL A 76 -0.20 -8.15 10.51
N SER A 77 -1.38 -7.96 9.91
CA SER A 77 -2.61 -8.56 10.41
C SER A 77 -3.62 -8.85 9.30
N PRO A 78 -3.44 -9.94 8.54
CA PRO A 78 -4.36 -10.33 7.47
C PRO A 78 -5.81 -10.46 7.95
N GLN A 79 -5.99 -10.95 9.18
CA GLN A 79 -7.31 -11.17 9.79
C GLN A 79 -8.09 -9.88 10.05
N TYR A 80 -7.42 -8.76 10.33
CA TYR A 80 -8.04 -7.47 10.66
C TYR A 80 -7.91 -6.43 9.54
N ALA A 81 -7.10 -6.70 8.50
CA ALA A 81 -6.85 -5.76 7.41
C ALA A 81 -8.14 -5.29 6.73
N HIS A 82 -9.10 -6.19 6.49
CA HIS A 82 -10.38 -5.85 5.86
C HIS A 82 -11.16 -4.77 6.63
N LEU A 83 -11.20 -4.85 7.97
CA LEU A 83 -11.88 -3.86 8.81
C LEU A 83 -11.26 -2.47 8.66
N VAL A 84 -9.94 -2.42 8.51
CA VAL A 84 -9.21 -1.16 8.30
C VAL A 84 -9.47 -0.63 6.90
N PHE A 85 -9.46 -1.50 5.88
CA PHE A 85 -9.68 -1.11 4.49
C PHE A 85 -11.08 -0.57 4.28
N ASP A 86 -12.10 -1.18 4.87
CA ASP A 86 -13.48 -0.69 4.78
C ASP A 86 -13.60 0.75 5.30
N VAL A 87 -12.95 1.06 6.43
CA VAL A 87 -12.93 2.43 6.99
C VAL A 87 -12.15 3.40 6.11
N VAL A 88 -11.04 2.94 5.53
CA VAL A 88 -10.20 3.74 4.63
C VAL A 88 -10.96 4.07 3.35
N GLU A 89 -11.51 3.08 2.65
CA GLU A 89 -12.27 3.24 1.42
C GLU A 89 -13.47 4.16 1.63
N ASP A 90 -14.20 3.96 2.72
CA ASP A 90 -15.36 4.78 3.07
C ASP A 90 -15.00 6.27 3.26
N ARG A 91 -13.86 6.56 3.89
CA ARG A 91 -13.36 7.93 4.04
C ARG A 91 -12.81 8.47 2.73
N TRP A 92 -12.12 7.65 1.97
CA TRP A 92 -11.51 7.98 0.70
C TRP A 92 -12.58 8.44 -0.30
N ASP A 93 -13.66 7.68 -0.44
CA ASP A 93 -14.76 8.01 -1.35
C ASP A 93 -15.53 9.27 -0.92
N ARG A 94 -15.66 9.52 0.39
CA ARG A 94 -16.43 10.68 0.90
C ARG A 94 -15.64 11.98 1.02
N GLN A 95 -14.34 11.90 1.32
CA GLN A 95 -13.54 13.07 1.74
C GLN A 95 -12.38 13.38 0.80
N MET A 96 -11.84 12.38 0.10
CA MET A 96 -10.61 12.51 -0.69
C MET A 96 -10.83 11.93 -2.08
N SER A 97 -11.52 12.70 -2.94
CA SER A 97 -11.87 12.36 -4.33
C SER A 97 -10.99 11.26 -4.94
N ARG A 98 -11.42 10.00 -4.78
CA ARG A 98 -10.61 8.81 -5.10
C ARG A 98 -10.05 8.87 -6.50
N ASP A 99 -10.94 9.13 -7.46
CA ASP A 99 -10.58 9.19 -8.87
C ASP A 99 -9.54 10.27 -9.15
N LEU A 100 -9.55 11.40 -8.44
CA LEU A 100 -8.57 12.47 -8.61
C LEU A 100 -7.17 12.05 -8.15
N HIS A 101 -7.08 11.33 -7.02
CA HIS A 101 -5.82 10.78 -6.54
C HIS A 101 -5.29 9.66 -7.43
N MET A 102 -6.17 8.79 -7.92
CA MET A 102 -5.83 7.73 -8.88
C MET A 102 -5.36 8.30 -10.21
N ALA A 103 -6.08 9.29 -10.77
CA ALA A 103 -5.67 10.00 -11.98
C ALA A 103 -4.33 10.71 -11.80
N ALA A 104 -4.12 11.38 -10.66
CA ALA A 104 -2.84 12.02 -10.37
C ALA A 104 -1.68 11.01 -10.25
N TYR A 105 -1.94 9.83 -9.69
CA TYR A 105 -0.98 8.74 -9.64
C TYR A 105 -0.67 8.17 -11.04
N TYR A 106 -1.71 7.95 -11.84
CA TYR A 106 -1.60 7.51 -13.24
C TYR A 106 -0.72 8.45 -14.04
N LEU A 107 -0.88 9.78 -13.90
CA LEU A 107 -0.10 10.77 -14.64
C LEU A 107 1.31 11.02 -14.06
N HIS A 108 1.65 10.45 -12.91
CA HIS A 108 2.89 10.77 -12.22
C HIS A 108 4.08 10.03 -12.86
N PRO A 109 5.08 10.73 -13.44
CA PRO A 109 6.15 10.08 -14.22
C PRO A 109 6.98 9.07 -13.44
N ALA A 110 7.17 9.29 -12.12
CA ALA A 110 7.91 8.36 -11.28
C ALA A 110 7.21 6.99 -11.11
N TYR A 111 5.90 6.93 -11.37
CA TYR A 111 5.07 5.73 -11.19
C TYR A 111 4.61 5.15 -12.53
N HIS A 112 4.15 5.99 -13.46
CA HIS A 112 3.59 5.58 -14.75
C HIS A 112 4.50 4.64 -15.52
N TYR A 113 5.77 5.03 -15.70
CA TYR A 113 6.73 4.28 -16.51
C TYR A 113 7.41 3.13 -15.77
N THR A 114 7.29 3.06 -14.45
CA THR A 114 7.98 2.06 -13.63
C THR A 114 7.09 0.86 -13.27
N HIS A 115 5.77 1.01 -13.36
CA HIS A 115 4.79 0.01 -12.92
C HIS A 115 3.81 -0.44 -14.01
N GLU A 116 4.08 -0.11 -15.28
CA GLU A 116 3.18 -0.42 -16.40
C GLU A 116 1.71 0.01 -16.16
N LEU A 117 1.52 1.15 -15.48
CA LEU A 117 0.20 1.62 -15.01
C LEU A 117 -0.82 1.85 -16.14
N ALA A 118 -0.35 1.98 -17.38
CA ALA A 118 -1.17 2.09 -18.58
C ALA A 118 -2.15 0.90 -18.76
N TYR A 119 -1.88 -0.25 -18.13
CA TYR A 119 -2.72 -1.45 -18.20
C TYR A 119 -3.60 -1.66 -16.96
N GLU A 120 -3.57 -0.75 -15.98
CA GLU A 120 -4.47 -0.83 -14.83
C GLU A 120 -5.82 -0.17 -15.18
N ASP A 121 -6.80 -1.00 -15.54
CA ASP A 121 -8.16 -0.58 -15.96
C ASP A 121 -8.79 0.43 -14.98
N ASP A 122 -8.62 0.21 -13.68
CA ASP A 122 -9.18 1.09 -12.63
C ASP A 122 -8.53 2.49 -12.64
N LEU A 123 -7.22 2.58 -12.87
CA LEU A 123 -6.49 3.85 -12.96
C LEU A 123 -6.85 4.61 -14.23
N THR A 124 -6.89 3.92 -15.37
CA THR A 124 -7.30 4.51 -16.65
C THR A 124 -8.74 5.00 -16.57
N ALA A 125 -9.64 4.22 -15.99
CA ALA A 125 -11.04 4.62 -15.81
C ALA A 125 -11.18 5.80 -14.85
N ALA A 126 -10.39 5.85 -13.77
CA ALA A 126 -10.36 6.99 -12.86
C ALA A 126 -9.86 8.27 -13.56
N PHE A 127 -8.81 8.17 -14.37
CA PHE A 127 -8.33 9.28 -15.20
C PHE A 127 -9.43 9.81 -16.13
N THR A 128 -10.07 8.92 -16.90
CA THR A 128 -11.19 9.28 -17.78
C THR A 128 -12.30 10.00 -17.02
N ARG A 129 -12.78 9.45 -15.90
CA ARG A 129 -13.84 10.07 -15.07
C ARG A 129 -13.46 11.47 -14.58
N VAL A 130 -12.19 11.69 -14.24
CA VAL A 130 -11.70 13.01 -13.81
C VAL A 130 -11.74 14.00 -14.97
N VAL A 131 -11.23 13.63 -16.15
CA VAL A 131 -11.20 14.50 -17.32
C VAL A 131 -12.62 14.84 -17.77
N GLU A 132 -13.52 13.85 -17.84
CA GLU A 132 -14.94 14.04 -18.17
C GLU A 132 -15.62 15.01 -17.20
N ARG A 133 -15.36 14.89 -15.89
CA ARG A 133 -15.96 15.75 -14.86
C ARG A 133 -15.42 17.19 -14.89
N LEU A 134 -14.16 17.38 -15.25
CA LEU A 134 -13.51 18.70 -15.27
C LEU A 134 -13.72 19.44 -16.60
N SER A 135 -13.99 18.70 -17.68
CA SER A 135 -14.19 19.26 -19.01
C SER A 135 -15.58 19.88 -19.17
N ARG A 136 -15.68 20.93 -19.98
CA ARG A 136 -16.97 21.61 -20.26
C ARG A 136 -17.76 20.95 -21.40
N SER A 137 -17.11 20.09 -22.18
CA SER A 137 -17.67 19.42 -23.35
C SER A 137 -17.17 17.98 -23.40
N PRO A 138 -18.04 16.99 -23.68
CA PRO A 138 -17.62 15.60 -23.88
C PRO A 138 -16.59 15.44 -25.01
N VAL A 139 -16.68 16.27 -26.06
CA VAL A 139 -15.72 16.23 -27.18
C VAL A 139 -14.33 16.68 -26.71
N GLN A 140 -14.26 17.77 -25.93
CA GLN A 140 -12.98 18.23 -25.37
C GLN A 140 -12.40 17.23 -24.38
N ALA A 141 -13.25 16.52 -23.63
CA ALA A 141 -12.80 15.47 -22.74
C ALA A 141 -12.17 14.32 -23.52
N ALA A 142 -12.83 13.85 -24.58
CA ALA A 142 -12.33 12.79 -25.44
C ALA A 142 -10.99 13.17 -26.10
N ASP A 143 -10.92 14.36 -26.70
CA ASP A 143 -9.70 14.86 -27.33
C ASP A 143 -8.53 14.92 -26.32
N ALA A 144 -8.77 15.40 -25.10
CA ALA A 144 -7.75 15.47 -24.06
C ALA A 144 -7.31 14.09 -23.53
N ILE A 145 -8.24 13.14 -23.45
CA ILE A 145 -7.93 11.76 -23.06
C ILE A 145 -7.05 11.10 -24.13
N ASP A 146 -7.43 11.24 -25.40
CA ASP A 146 -6.68 10.67 -26.52
C ASP A 146 -5.27 11.28 -26.60
N GLU A 147 -5.14 12.61 -26.48
CA GLU A 147 -3.85 13.30 -26.47
C GLU A 147 -2.92 12.78 -25.36
N VAL A 148 -3.43 12.68 -24.12
CA VAL A 148 -2.64 12.15 -22.99
C VAL A 148 -2.25 10.70 -23.21
N ASN A 149 -3.17 9.86 -23.71
CA ASN A 149 -2.90 8.46 -23.98
C ASN A 149 -1.84 8.28 -25.08
N GLU A 150 -1.87 9.10 -26.13
CA GLU A 150 -0.85 9.13 -27.18
C GLU A 150 0.52 9.56 -26.62
N GLU A 151 0.59 10.60 -25.79
CA GLU A 151 1.84 11.05 -25.17
C GLU A 151 2.46 9.99 -24.25
N LEU A 152 1.63 9.38 -23.40
CA LEU A 152 2.06 8.36 -22.45
C LEU A 152 2.49 7.07 -23.16
N SER A 153 1.85 6.74 -24.29
CA SER A 153 2.20 5.58 -25.13
C SER A 153 3.42 5.85 -26.04
N GLY A 154 3.68 7.11 -26.41
CA GLY A 154 4.44 7.45 -27.62
C GLY A 154 5.91 7.85 -27.48
N ALA A 155 6.41 8.30 -26.31
CA ALA A 155 7.74 8.93 -26.27
C ALA A 155 8.87 8.07 -25.66
N TRP A 156 8.60 7.24 -24.67
CA TRP A 156 9.66 6.52 -23.94
C TRP A 156 10.06 5.19 -24.60
N MET A 157 9.12 4.45 -25.20
CA MET A 157 9.42 3.16 -25.83
C MET A 157 10.32 3.31 -27.07
N ALA A 158 10.24 4.43 -27.77
CA ALA A 158 11.09 4.75 -28.92
C ALA A 158 12.49 5.27 -28.54
N GLU A 159 12.65 5.88 -27.35
CA GLU A 159 13.90 6.46 -26.87
C GLU A 159 14.72 5.45 -26.02
N SER A 160 14.06 4.65 -25.18
CA SER A 160 14.70 3.57 -24.39
C SER A 160 15.33 2.49 -25.27
N GLY A 161 14.83 2.29 -26.49
CA GLY A 161 15.46 1.42 -27.49
C GLY A 161 16.76 1.98 -28.10
N ARG A 162 17.03 3.29 -27.96
CA ARG A 162 18.30 3.93 -28.40
C ARG A 162 19.35 4.03 -27.30
N VAL A 163 18.94 4.05 -26.03
CA VAL A 163 19.83 4.26 -24.86
C VAL A 163 20.17 2.95 -24.12
N ALA A 164 19.77 1.80 -24.66
CA ALA A 164 20.13 0.46 -24.15
C ALA A 164 21.62 0.09 -24.35
N GLY A 165 22.53 1.02 -24.02
CA GLY A 165 23.98 0.84 -23.92
C GLY A 165 24.59 1.41 -22.64
N SER A 166 23.79 1.94 -21.71
CA SER A 166 24.28 2.50 -20.44
C SER A 166 23.54 1.90 -19.24
N ASP A 167 24.31 1.27 -18.36
CA ASP A 167 23.92 0.45 -17.22
C ASP A 167 23.06 1.21 -16.19
N PRO A 168 21.86 0.72 -15.81
CA PRO A 168 20.90 1.44 -14.96
C PRO A 168 21.23 1.52 -13.46
N ALA A 169 22.47 1.25 -13.04
CA ALA A 169 22.86 1.13 -11.63
C ALA A 169 23.68 2.30 -11.05
N ASP A 170 23.95 3.41 -11.76
CA ASP A 170 24.72 4.53 -11.20
C ASP A 170 23.83 5.71 -10.75
N PRO A 171 23.69 5.98 -9.43
CA PRO A 171 22.82 7.02 -8.90
C PRO A 171 23.49 8.41 -8.82
N ASN A 172 24.66 8.65 -9.42
CA ASN A 172 25.35 9.95 -9.30
C ASN A 172 25.64 10.64 -10.65
N PRO A 173 24.95 11.76 -10.98
CA PRO A 173 25.14 12.46 -12.25
C PRO A 173 26.42 13.32 -12.33
N SER A 174 27.33 13.25 -11.35
CA SER A 174 28.46 14.19 -11.25
C SER A 174 29.75 13.74 -11.93
N ARG A 175 29.77 12.63 -12.68
CA ARG A 175 31.01 12.10 -13.26
C ARG A 175 31.05 12.23 -14.78
N VAL A 176 31.04 13.46 -15.26
CA VAL A 176 31.40 13.80 -16.65
C VAL A 176 32.83 14.33 -16.66
N GLY A 177 33.72 13.60 -17.32
CA GLY A 177 34.98 14.11 -17.84
C GLY A 177 36.23 13.90 -16.99
N SER A 178 36.86 12.73 -17.09
CA SER A 178 38.32 12.66 -17.10
C SER A 178 38.74 12.11 -18.46
N VAL A 179 39.26 13.00 -19.31
CA VAL A 179 39.97 12.62 -20.53
C VAL A 179 41.36 12.17 -20.09
N ASP A 180 41.69 10.90 -20.28
CA ASP A 180 43.06 10.42 -20.13
C ASP A 180 43.89 10.91 -21.34
N PRO A 181 45.01 11.64 -21.13
CA PRO A 181 45.88 12.06 -22.21
C PRO A 181 46.96 11.01 -22.42
N ALA A 182 46.67 10.00 -23.25
CA ALA A 182 47.69 9.11 -23.77
C ALA A 182 47.25 8.52 -25.10
N ASP A 183 47.36 9.33 -26.16
CA ASP A 183 47.69 8.84 -27.50
C ASP A 183 48.16 10.03 -28.35
N SER A 184 49.39 10.46 -28.09
CA SER A 184 50.20 11.17 -29.06
C SER A 184 50.96 10.14 -29.88
N ASN A 185 50.54 9.97 -31.14
CA ASN A 185 51.23 9.19 -32.17
C ASN A 185 52.74 9.49 -32.20
N GLY A 186 53.52 8.41 -32.08
CA GLY A 186 54.88 8.34 -32.59
C GLY A 186 54.91 7.48 -33.85
N VAL A 187 55.68 7.97 -34.83
CA VAL A 187 56.07 7.38 -36.14
C VAL A 187 55.10 7.65 -37.29
#